data_AF-A0A1A8ERB9-F1
#
_entry.id   AF-A0A1A8ERB9-F1
#
_cell.length_a   1.000
_cell.length_b   1.000
_cell.length_c   1.000
_cell.angle_alpha   90.00
_cell.angle_beta   90.00
_cell.angle_gamma   90.00
#
_symmetry.space_group_name_H-M   'P 1'
#
loop_
_entity.id
_entity.type
_entity.pdbx_description
1 polymer ?
#
loop_
_entity_poly.entity_id
_entity_poly.type
_entity_poly.pdbx_seq_one_letter_code
_entity_poly.pdbx_strand_id
1 'polypeptide(L)'
;MDRKRPHHRVIVEKTLAVIKPDAFHLADEIENVIVRAGFIILQRRRLQLSPEQCHDFYADQTLMFPSLTAFMSSGPIVALMLARDNAIAHWKSLIGPANATKAKETHPECYS
;
A
#
# COMPACT_ATOMS: atom_id res chain seq x y z
N MET A 1 14.44 19.91 42.16
CA MET A 1 13.71 20.35 40.93
C MET A 1 14.10 19.41 39.80
N ASP A 2 13.39 18.29 39.66
CA ASP A 2 13.61 17.34 38.56
C ASP A 2 12.84 17.79 37.33
N ARG A 3 13.57 18.27 36.32
CA ARG A 3 13.01 18.51 34.98
C ARG A 3 12.77 17.13 34.34
N LYS A 4 11.54 16.62 34.43
CA LYS A 4 11.10 15.45 33.64
C LYS A 4 11.37 15.74 32.16
N ARG A 5 12.30 15.01 31.55
CA ARG A 5 12.53 15.07 30.10
C ARG A 5 11.23 14.64 29.42
N PRO A 6 10.70 15.39 28.44
CA PRO A 6 9.50 14.96 27.74
C PRO A 6 9.82 13.67 26.99
N HIS A 7 9.13 12.58 27.32
CA HIS A 7 9.16 11.38 26.50
C HIS A 7 8.49 11.72 25.18
N HIS A 8 9.29 11.93 24.13
CA HIS A 8 8.76 12.03 22.77
C HIS A 8 8.14 10.67 22.42
N ARG A 9 6.82 10.57 22.51
CA ARG A 9 6.09 9.40 22.01
C ARG A 9 6.19 9.43 20.49
N VAL A 10 7.01 8.54 19.94
CA VAL A 10 6.97 8.24 18.50
C VAL A 10 5.63 7.55 18.24
N ILE A 11 4.70 8.24 17.59
CA ILE A 11 3.42 7.67 17.18
C ILE A 11 3.69 6.89 15.89
N VAL A 12 3.77 5.57 15.99
CA VAL A 12 3.93 4.71 14.80
C VAL A 12 2.57 4.56 14.13
N GLU A 13 2.41 5.19 12.98
CA GLU A 13 1.22 5.03 12.14
C GLU A 13 1.30 3.72 11.35
N LYS A 14 0.14 3.13 11.08
CA LYS A 14 0.02 1.89 10.29
C LYS A 14 -0.83 2.13 9.07
N THR A 15 -0.46 1.51 7.96
CA THR A 15 -1.24 1.56 6.72
C THR A 15 -1.28 0.20 6.03
N LEU A 16 -2.30 -0.02 5.21
CA LEU A 16 -2.46 -1.21 4.39
C LEU A 16 -1.92 -0.91 2.98
N ALA A 17 -0.99 -1.75 2.53
CA ALA A 17 -0.51 -1.77 1.16
C ALA A 17 -0.98 -3.05 0.47
N VAL A 18 -1.36 -2.96 -0.79
CA VAL A 18 -1.79 -4.10 -1.61
C VAL A 18 -0.99 -4.10 -2.91
N ILE A 19 -0.25 -5.19 -3.13
CA ILE A 19 0.40 -5.48 -4.41
C ILE A 19 -0.63 -6.22 -5.27
N LYS A 20 -0.99 -5.60 -6.39
CA LYS A 20 -2.04 -6.02 -7.32
C LYS A 20 -1.60 -7.24 -8.16
N PRO A 21 -2.52 -7.94 -8.85
CA PRO A 21 -2.20 -9.16 -9.58
C PRO A 21 -1.15 -9.00 -10.69
N ASP A 22 -1.13 -7.86 -11.38
CA ASP A 22 -0.16 -7.54 -12.43
C ASP A 22 1.27 -7.41 -11.89
N ALA A 23 1.43 -6.86 -10.69
CA ALA A 23 2.73 -6.68 -10.03
C ALA A 23 3.09 -7.83 -9.08
N PHE A 24 2.25 -8.87 -8.97
CA PHE A 24 2.45 -9.97 -8.02
C PHE A 24 3.80 -10.68 -8.19
N HIS A 25 4.26 -10.83 -9.42
CA HIS A 25 5.54 -11.47 -9.75
C HIS A 25 6.77 -10.66 -9.33
N LEU A 26 6.59 -9.38 -8.98
CA LEU A 26 7.63 -8.45 -8.49
C LEU A 26 7.50 -8.17 -6.99
N ALA A 27 6.74 -9.00 -6.26
CA ALA A 27 6.40 -8.71 -4.87
C ALA A 27 7.64 -8.55 -3.98
N ASP A 28 8.65 -9.39 -4.15
CA ASP A 28 9.86 -9.35 -3.33
C ASP A 28 10.70 -8.10 -3.64
N GLU A 29 10.79 -7.67 -4.90
CA GLU A 29 11.44 -6.41 -5.31
C GLU A 29 10.70 -5.20 -4.75
N ILE A 30 9.36 -5.19 -4.80
CA ILE A 30 8.52 -4.13 -4.26
C ILE A 30 8.67 -4.05 -2.73
N GLU A 31 8.63 -5.19 -2.04
CA GLU A 31 8.86 -5.25 -0.59
C GLU A 31 10.24 -4.70 -0.21
N ASN A 32 11.27 -5.00 -1.01
CA ASN A 32 12.60 -4.43 -0.83
C ASN A 32 12.61 -2.89 -1.01
N VAL A 33 11.86 -2.34 -1.97
CA VAL A 33 11.69 -0.89 -2.12
C VAL A 33 11.00 -0.29 -0.89
N ILE A 34 9.94 -0.95 -0.39
CA ILE A 34 9.19 -0.52 0.80
C ILE A 34 10.10 -0.45 2.03
N VAL A 35 10.90 -1.49 2.27
CA VAL A 35 11.84 -1.54 3.40
C VAL A 35 12.92 -0.47 3.25
N ARG A 36 13.49 -0.29 2.05
CA ARG A 36 14.48 0.78 1.78
C ARG A 36 13.90 2.17 1.97
N ALA A 37 12.60 2.35 1.72
CA ALA A 37 11.91 3.60 1.98
C ALA A 37 11.71 3.88 3.48
N GLY A 38 12.08 2.94 4.38
CA GLY A 38 12.02 3.12 5.84
C GLY A 38 10.72 2.63 6.47
N PHE A 39 9.93 1.82 5.77
CA PHE A 39 8.78 1.13 6.36
C PHE A 39 9.19 -0.18 7.03
N ILE A 40 8.48 -0.52 8.10
CA ILE A 40 8.52 -1.84 8.70
C ILE A 40 7.30 -2.62 8.17
N ILE A 41 7.53 -3.79 7.60
CA ILE A 41 6.45 -4.72 7.24
C ILE A 41 6.10 -5.53 8.49
N LEU A 42 4.96 -5.21 9.12
CA LEU A 42 4.47 -5.88 10.33
C LEU A 42 3.82 -7.23 10.01
N GLN A 43 3.12 -7.32 8.88
CA GLN A 43 2.42 -8.51 8.43
C GLN A 43 2.42 -8.58 6.91
N ARG A 44 2.47 -9.81 6.40
CA ARG A 44 2.39 -10.13 4.98
C ARG A 44 1.40 -11.27 4.77
N ARG A 45 0.49 -11.13 3.82
CA ARG A 45 -0.44 -12.19 3.40
C ARG A 45 -0.53 -12.25 1.89
N ARG A 46 -0.33 -13.45 1.34
CA ARG A 46 -0.71 -13.78 -0.03
C ARG A 46 -2.13 -14.32 -0.01
N LEU A 47 -2.99 -13.81 -0.88
CA LEU A 47 -4.37 -14.28 -1.02
C LEU A 47 -4.85 -14.08 -2.46
N GLN A 48 -5.94 -14.74 -2.82
CA GLN A 48 -6.67 -14.48 -4.06
C GLN A 48 -8.11 -14.16 -3.67
N LEU A 49 -8.55 -12.95 -3.99
CA LEU A 49 -9.87 -12.46 -3.61
C LEU A 49 -10.92 -13.01 -4.56
N SER A 50 -12.06 -13.46 -4.02
CA SER A 50 -13.24 -13.69 -4.84
C SER A 50 -13.83 -12.36 -5.32
N PRO A 51 -14.61 -12.34 -6.42
CA PRO A 51 -15.31 -11.14 -6.86
C PRO A 51 -16.16 -10.49 -5.76
N GLU A 52 -16.81 -11.30 -4.92
CA GLU A 52 -17.62 -10.84 -3.78
C GLU A 52 -16.74 -10.18 -2.70
N GLN A 53 -15.59 -10.78 -2.39
CA GLN A 53 -14.65 -10.17 -1.43
C GLN A 53 -14.06 -8.86 -1.94
N CYS A 54 -13.78 -8.77 -3.25
CA CYS A 54 -13.37 -7.52 -3.89
C CYS A 54 -14.47 -6.46 -3.83
N HIS A 55 -15.72 -6.86 -4.11
CA HIS A 55 -16.89 -5.98 -4.00
C HIS A 55 -16.98 -5.36 -2.61
N ASP A 56 -16.92 -6.19 -1.56
CA ASP A 56 -17.00 -5.73 -0.18
C ASP A 56 -15.82 -4.84 0.19
N PHE A 57 -14.61 -5.18 -0.25
CA PHE A 57 -13.39 -4.42 0.05
C PHE A 57 -13.36 -3.03 -0.61
N TYR A 58 -13.95 -2.91 -1.81
CA TYR A 58 -13.95 -1.67 -2.61
C TYR A 58 -15.27 -0.92 -2.61
N ALA A 59 -16.24 -1.29 -1.75
CA ALA A 59 -17.60 -0.77 -1.77
C ALA A 59 -17.69 0.78 -1.75
N ASP A 60 -16.74 1.44 -1.06
CA ASP A 60 -16.68 2.90 -0.95
C ASP A 60 -16.04 3.60 -2.18
N GLN A 61 -15.49 2.85 -3.15
CA GLN A 61 -14.85 3.39 -4.37
C GLN A 61 -15.82 3.38 -5.56
N THR A 62 -16.63 4.43 -5.65
CA THR A 62 -17.83 4.51 -6.51
C THR A 62 -17.60 4.58 -8.02
N LEU A 63 -16.38 4.84 -8.51
CA LEU A 63 -16.17 5.26 -9.91
C LEU A 63 -15.64 4.18 -10.87
N MET A 64 -15.18 3.01 -10.43
CA MET A 64 -14.62 1.96 -11.32
C MET A 64 -14.93 0.53 -10.88
N PHE A 65 -16.10 0.32 -10.29
CA PHE A 65 -16.32 -0.82 -9.42
C PHE A 65 -16.31 -2.21 -10.12
N PRO A 66 -16.93 -2.43 -11.31
CA PRO A 66 -16.92 -3.75 -11.93
C PRO A 66 -15.56 -4.15 -12.51
N SER A 67 -14.88 -3.22 -13.20
CA SER A 67 -13.57 -3.49 -13.81
C SER A 67 -12.46 -3.63 -12.77
N LEU A 68 -12.51 -2.82 -11.70
CA LEU A 68 -11.58 -2.96 -10.57
C LEU A 68 -11.80 -4.29 -9.84
N THR A 69 -13.05 -4.66 -9.59
CA THR A 69 -13.37 -5.95 -8.94
C THR A 69 -12.86 -7.12 -9.76
N ALA A 70 -13.17 -7.16 -11.05
CA ALA A 70 -12.71 -8.22 -11.95
C ALA A 70 -11.18 -8.29 -12.03
N PHE A 71 -10.51 -7.13 -12.09
CA PHE A 71 -9.07 -7.06 -12.10
C PHE A 71 -8.46 -7.58 -10.78
N MET A 72 -8.95 -7.11 -9.63
CA MET A 72 -8.41 -7.51 -8.32
C MET A 72 -8.68 -8.99 -8.00
N SER A 73 -9.74 -9.60 -8.56
CA SER A 73 -10.01 -11.04 -8.44
C SER A 73 -9.33 -11.90 -9.52
N SER A 74 -8.65 -11.29 -10.50
CA SER A 74 -8.08 -12.02 -11.65
C SER A 74 -6.87 -12.90 -11.31
N GLY A 75 -6.27 -12.71 -10.14
CA GLY A 75 -5.08 -13.44 -9.72
C GLY A 75 -4.71 -13.19 -8.27
N PRO A 76 -3.57 -13.76 -7.81
CA PRO A 76 -3.10 -13.59 -6.45
C PRO A 76 -2.63 -12.15 -6.19
N ILE A 77 -2.82 -11.69 -4.97
CA ILE A 77 -2.34 -10.40 -4.45
C ILE A 77 -1.45 -10.63 -3.22
N VAL A 78 -0.70 -9.59 -2.84
CA VAL A 78 -0.02 -9.53 -1.54
C VAL A 78 -0.55 -8.33 -0.75
N ALA A 79 -1.07 -8.59 0.45
CA ALA A 79 -1.46 -7.55 1.40
C ALA A 79 -0.36 -7.40 2.47
N LEU A 80 0.04 -6.16 2.73
CA LEU A 80 1.10 -5.80 3.66
C LEU A 80 0.56 -4.80 4.69
N MET A 81 0.83 -5.06 5.97
CA MET A 81 0.65 -4.07 7.03
C MET A 81 1.96 -3.34 7.24
N LEU A 82 2.00 -2.06 6.87
CA LEU A 82 3.19 -1.23 6.95
C LEU A 82 3.13 -0.34 8.19
N ALA A 83 4.29 -0.09 8.79
CA ALA A 83 4.44 0.81 9.93
C ALA A 83 5.62 1.76 9.75
N ARG A 84 5.38 3.04 10.05
CA ARG A 84 6.39 4.12 10.05
C ARG A 84 5.82 5.33 10.80
N ASP A 85 6.69 6.24 11.23
CA ASP A 85 6.25 7.60 11.50
C ASP A 85 5.64 8.22 10.23
N ASN A 86 4.46 8.84 10.34
CA ASN A 86 3.72 9.42 9.21
C ASN A 86 3.54 8.47 8.00
N ALA A 87 3.27 7.19 8.28
CA ALA A 87 3.23 6.10 7.30
C ALA A 87 2.30 6.36 6.12
N ILE A 88 1.10 6.93 6.34
CA ILE A 88 0.11 7.15 5.28
C ILE A 88 0.62 8.18 4.28
N ALA A 89 1.18 9.29 4.76
CA ALA A 89 1.70 10.35 3.88
C ALA A 89 2.92 9.86 3.09
N HIS A 90 3.84 9.17 3.75
CA HIS A 90 4.99 8.56 3.07
C HIS A 90 4.55 7.51 2.05
N TRP A 91 3.52 6.70 2.37
CA TRP A 91 3.06 5.65 1.48
C TRP A 91 2.43 6.25 0.22
N LYS A 92 1.58 7.27 0.37
CA LYS A 92 1.02 8.04 -0.76
C LYS A 92 2.10 8.67 -1.63
N SER A 93 3.17 9.19 -1.03
CA SER A 93 4.30 9.73 -1.78
C SER A 93 5.09 8.66 -2.54
N LEU A 94 5.15 7.43 -2.02
CA LEU A 94 5.91 6.33 -2.61
C LEU A 94 5.17 5.67 -3.79
N ILE A 95 3.86 5.45 -3.66
CA ILE A 95 3.03 4.84 -4.72
C ILE A 95 2.62 5.81 -5.83
N GLY A 96 2.89 7.11 -5.65
CA GLY A 96 2.52 8.16 -6.59
C GLY A 96 1.01 8.32 -6.81
N PRO A 97 0.59 9.16 -7.78
CA PRO A 97 -0.82 9.41 -8.04
C PRO A 97 -1.52 8.14 -8.55
N ALA A 98 -2.75 7.91 -8.09
CA ALA A 98 -3.56 6.72 -8.42
C ALA A 98 -3.81 6.49 -9.94
N ASN A 99 -3.51 7.48 -10.80
CA ASN A 99 -3.58 7.36 -12.25
C ASN A 99 -2.19 7.06 -12.83
N ALA A 100 -1.95 5.81 -13.24
CA ALA A 100 -0.70 5.35 -13.84
C ALA A 100 -0.23 6.18 -15.06
N THR A 101 -1.18 6.75 -15.83
CA THR A 101 -0.87 7.66 -16.95
C THR A 101 -0.23 8.97 -16.49
N LYS A 102 -0.61 9.47 -15.31
CA LYS A 102 -0.10 10.73 -14.73
C LYS A 102 1.19 10.50 -13.93
N ALA A 103 1.40 9.28 -13.42
CA ALA A 103 2.61 8.88 -12.70
C ALA A 103 3.83 8.89 -13.63
N LYS A 104 3.74 8.33 -14.85
CA LYS A 104 4.85 8.34 -15.83
C LYS A 104 5.29 9.75 -16.26
N GLU A 105 4.39 10.72 -16.28
CA GLU A 105 4.71 12.11 -16.70
C GLU A 105 5.31 12.95 -15.58
N THR A 106 4.95 12.69 -14.33
CA THR A 106 5.35 13.54 -13.18
C THR A 106 6.42 12.91 -12.30
N HIS A 107 6.47 11.57 -12.21
CA HIS A 107 7.35 10.80 -11.34
C HIS A 107 7.75 9.47 -11.99
N PRO A 108 8.75 9.45 -12.89
CA PRO A 108 9.14 8.26 -13.65
C PRO A 108 9.63 7.06 -12.81
N GLU A 109 9.84 7.25 -11.50
CA GLU A 109 10.28 6.23 -10.54
C GLU A 109 9.11 5.54 -9.79
N CYS A 110 7.87 5.75 -10.23
CA CYS A 110 6.66 5.31 -9.52
C CYS A 110 6.15 3.94 -10.01
N TYR A 111 5.98 2.98 -9.08
CA TYR A 111 5.51 1.61 -9.35
C TYR A 111 3.98 1.43 -9.13
N SER A 112 3.16 2.31 -9.69
CA SER A 112 1.69 2.30 -9.55
C SER A 112 1.00 1.25 -10.43
#